data_AF-A0A1W9TTT2-F1
#
_entry.id   AF-A0A1W9TTT2-F1
#
_cell.length_a   1.000
_cell.length_b   1.000
_cell.length_c   1.000
_cell.angle_alpha   90.00
_cell.angle_beta   90.00
_cell.angle_gamma   90.00
#
_symmetry.space_group_name_H-M   'P 1'
#
loop_
_entity.id
_entity.type
_entity.pdbx_description
1 polymer ?
#
loop_
_entity_poly.entity_id
_entity_poly.type
_entity_poly.pdbx_seq_one_letter_code
_entity_poly.pdbx_strand_id
1 'polypeptide(L)'
;MASTDTNTYAPDYAVHPGEILDETLFARGIKKADFAERCGLTAKTVSQIINGKAPVTPETAIQFERVLGVSADVWNNLEAFYRLYEAKIVARKKLEDQKAWADRFPVKELVRRELIKKPANAVEKVEGLLNFFAVGSITAWEKRFRRMSIAYRRSPSYKIAPESVATWLRIGELIAETIDTMPYNKVAFKTVLREIRRLTNKPPDVFEPRMKDLCRKAGVAVVFVSELPGTHLSGATRWLNKDKALIMQSLRHKRDDHFWFTFFHEAGHILHHGKKEVFIDEGDIKLSSRKEEKEVNRFAANFLIPEDKYKRFLDNTDRFSKKTVSDFAADMGIAPGIVVGRLQFDKIIPYSWLNGLTRKFVICESKT
;
A
#
# COMPACT_ATOMS: atom_id res chain seq x y z
N MET A 1 3.33 23.32 -0.59
CA MET A 1 4.04 23.81 0.61
C MET A 1 5.51 23.55 0.38
N ALA A 2 6.36 24.57 0.56
CA ALA A 2 7.79 24.45 0.33
C ALA A 2 8.39 23.37 1.24
N SER A 3 9.23 22.50 0.68
CA SER A 3 10.07 21.58 1.43
C SER A 3 11.05 22.42 2.25
N THR A 4 10.71 22.72 3.50
CA THR A 4 11.73 23.03 4.51
C THR A 4 12.52 21.76 4.71
N ASP A 5 13.57 21.58 3.90
CA ASP A 5 14.67 20.68 4.21
C ASP A 5 15.30 21.19 5.51
N THR A 6 14.73 20.76 6.64
CA THR A 6 15.39 20.89 7.93
C THR A 6 16.65 20.05 7.82
N ASN A 7 17.81 20.70 7.69
CA ASN A 7 19.12 20.10 7.89
C ASN A 7 19.10 19.43 9.27
N THR A 8 18.75 18.16 9.27
CA THR A 8 18.60 17.38 10.50
C THR A 8 20.02 16.97 10.86
N TYR A 9 20.56 17.54 11.92
CA TYR A 9 21.86 17.15 12.44
C TYR A 9 21.78 15.67 12.85
N ALA A 10 22.35 14.81 12.01
CA ALA A 10 22.38 13.37 12.17
C ALA A 10 23.84 12.91 12.05
N PRO A 11 24.67 13.16 13.08
CA PRO A 11 26.06 12.73 13.06
C PRO A 11 26.13 11.21 12.88
N ASP A 12 27.10 10.76 12.10
CA ASP A 12 27.43 9.35 11.87
C ASP A 12 28.32 8.77 12.98
N TYR A 13 28.43 9.49 14.10
CA TYR A 13 29.10 9.08 15.31
C TYR A 13 28.26 9.49 16.53
N ALA A 14 28.39 8.75 17.62
CA ALA A 14 27.88 9.16 18.92
C ALA A 14 29.02 9.10 19.94
N VAL A 15 29.19 10.16 20.71
CA VAL A 15 30.22 10.19 21.75
C VAL A 15 29.72 9.40 22.95
N HIS A 16 30.56 8.51 23.45
CA HIS A 16 30.24 7.72 24.62
C HIS A 16 30.13 8.64 25.85
N PRO A 17 29.04 8.61 26.65
CA PRO A 17 28.92 9.47 27.84
C PRO A 17 30.07 9.25 28.84
N GLY A 18 30.62 8.05 28.88
CA GLY A 18 31.81 7.71 29.66
C GLY A 18 33.10 8.40 29.19
N GLU A 19 33.24 8.71 27.89
CA GLU A 19 34.39 9.49 27.38
C GLU A 19 34.28 10.94 27.86
N ILE A 20 33.09 11.54 27.72
CA ILE A 20 32.81 12.90 28.24
C ILE A 20 33.04 12.96 29.76
N LEU A 21 32.64 11.91 30.48
CA LEU A 21 32.89 11.81 31.90
C LEU A 21 34.40 11.77 32.20
N ASP A 22 35.17 10.92 31.53
CA ASP A 22 36.62 10.80 31.78
C ASP A 22 37.35 12.12 31.49
N GLU A 23 37.02 12.78 30.38
CA GLU A 23 37.55 14.10 30.03
C GLU A 23 37.17 15.17 31.06
N THR A 24 35.92 15.19 31.52
CA THR A 24 35.44 16.14 32.53
C THR A 24 36.17 15.95 33.86
N LEU A 25 36.39 14.70 34.27
CA LEU A 25 37.13 14.38 35.50
C LEU A 25 38.60 14.77 35.38
N PHE A 26 39.24 14.46 34.25
CA PHE A 26 40.63 14.84 33.97
C PHE A 26 40.82 16.36 33.99
N ALA A 27 39.97 17.12 33.29
CA ALA A 27 40.04 18.57 33.22
C ALA A 27 39.86 19.26 34.59
N ARG A 28 39.10 18.64 35.49
CA ARG A 28 38.87 19.14 36.86
C ARG A 28 39.85 18.59 37.89
N GLY A 29 40.78 17.72 37.48
CA GLY A 29 41.72 17.05 38.39
C GLY A 29 41.04 16.11 39.40
N ILE A 30 39.83 15.63 39.11
CA ILE A 30 39.07 14.74 40.00
C ILE A 30 39.45 13.29 39.69
N LYS A 31 39.90 12.54 40.70
CA LYS A 31 40.21 11.11 40.53
C LYS A 31 38.91 10.29 40.43
N LYS A 32 38.90 9.24 39.60
CA LYS A 32 37.73 8.35 39.41
C LYS A 32 37.16 7.80 40.72
N ALA A 33 38.04 7.44 41.67
CA ALA A 33 37.63 6.92 42.98
C ALA A 33 36.95 7.99 43.85
N ASP A 34 37.51 9.21 43.89
CA ASP A 34 36.94 10.36 44.60
C ASP A 34 35.59 10.78 43.98
N PHE A 35 35.51 10.80 42.65
CA PHE A 35 34.24 11.04 41.96
C PHE A 35 33.16 9.99 42.31
N ALA A 36 33.54 8.71 42.33
CA ALA A 36 32.63 7.64 42.69
C ALA A 36 32.09 7.81 44.12
N GLU A 37 32.97 8.12 45.07
CA GLU A 37 32.61 8.40 46.46
C GLU A 37 31.63 9.58 46.56
N ARG A 38 31.92 10.70 45.89
CA ARG A 38 31.04 11.89 45.86
C ARG A 38 29.66 11.60 45.28
N CYS A 39 29.56 10.70 44.31
CA CYS A 39 28.29 10.29 43.70
C CYS A 39 27.53 9.23 44.53
N GLY A 40 28.16 8.64 45.56
CA GLY A 40 27.61 7.48 46.26
C GLY A 40 27.64 6.20 45.41
N LEU A 41 28.59 6.09 44.48
CA LEU A 41 28.79 4.96 43.58
C LEU A 41 30.08 4.21 43.90
N THR A 42 30.20 2.99 43.39
CA THR A 42 31.48 2.26 43.48
C THR A 42 32.44 2.73 42.39
N ALA A 43 33.74 2.74 42.68
CA ALA A 43 34.78 3.02 41.67
C ALA A 43 34.68 2.04 40.47
N LYS A 44 34.22 0.81 40.71
CA LYS A 44 33.92 -0.17 39.66
C LYS A 44 32.80 0.35 38.74
N THR A 45 31.70 0.86 39.28
CA THR A 45 30.57 1.41 38.51
C THR A 45 31.04 2.55 37.62
N VAL A 46 31.74 3.54 38.18
CA VAL A 46 32.29 4.68 37.41
C VAL A 46 33.23 4.18 36.32
N SER A 47 34.10 3.21 36.61
CA SER A 47 34.98 2.61 35.60
C SER A 47 34.20 1.88 34.50
N GLN A 48 33.13 1.14 34.83
CA GLN A 48 32.29 0.50 33.81
C GLN A 48 31.55 1.52 32.94
N ILE A 49 31.10 2.64 33.53
CA ILE A 49 30.48 3.75 32.77
C ILE A 49 31.52 4.36 31.83
N ILE A 50 32.72 4.70 32.31
CA ILE A 50 33.77 5.27 31.45
C ILE A 50 34.10 4.35 30.28
N ASN A 51 34.16 3.04 30.52
CA ASN A 51 34.46 2.03 29.49
C ASN A 51 33.23 1.59 28.65
N GLY A 52 32.07 2.21 28.82
CA GLY A 52 30.83 1.91 28.08
C GLY A 52 30.17 0.56 28.34
N LYS A 53 30.61 -0.12 29.40
CA LYS A 53 30.06 -1.40 29.85
C LYS A 53 28.83 -1.24 30.75
N ALA A 54 28.66 -0.08 31.38
CA ALA A 54 27.47 0.27 32.14
C ALA A 54 26.87 1.58 31.59
N PRO A 55 25.54 1.70 31.52
CA PRO A 55 24.89 2.93 31.09
C PRO A 55 24.94 4.00 32.19
N VAL A 56 24.84 5.27 31.81
CA VAL A 56 24.41 6.32 32.73
C VAL A 56 22.90 6.24 32.88
N THR A 57 22.41 5.79 34.04
CA THR A 57 20.97 5.78 34.35
C THR A 57 20.48 7.17 34.75
N PRO A 58 19.16 7.45 34.72
CA PRO A 58 18.62 8.72 35.20
C PRO A 58 19.05 9.08 36.64
N GLU A 59 19.10 8.09 37.53
CA GLU A 59 19.56 8.27 38.92
C GLU A 59 21.04 8.63 38.98
N THR A 60 21.86 7.96 38.15
CA THR A 60 23.30 8.23 38.03
C THR A 60 23.54 9.63 37.45
N ALA A 61 22.74 10.05 36.47
CA ALA A 61 22.80 11.39 35.88
C ALA A 61 22.50 12.50 36.91
N ILE A 62 21.52 12.29 37.80
CA ILE A 62 21.22 13.22 38.91
C ILE A 62 22.40 13.31 39.88
N GLN A 63 23.05 12.19 40.18
CA GLN A 63 24.25 12.18 41.02
C GLN A 63 25.41 12.93 40.35
N PHE A 64 25.62 12.71 39.05
CA PHE A 64 26.64 13.41 38.27
C PHE A 64 26.38 14.91 38.23
N GLU A 65 25.12 15.34 38.08
CA GLU A 65 24.73 16.75 38.12
C GLU A 65 25.11 17.41 39.44
N ARG A 66 24.82 16.77 40.56
CA ARG A 66 25.15 17.31 41.89
C ARG A 66 26.66 17.49 42.10
N VAL A 67 27.48 16.63 41.50
CA VAL A 67 28.95 16.65 41.67
C VAL A 67 29.65 17.51 40.61
N LEU A 68 29.16 17.50 39.38
CA LEU A 68 29.80 18.16 38.24
C LEU A 68 29.12 19.46 37.82
N GLY A 69 27.90 19.74 38.29
CA GLY A 69 27.12 20.91 37.88
C GLY A 69 26.65 20.87 36.42
N VAL A 70 26.73 19.70 35.77
CA VAL A 70 26.22 19.48 34.41
C VAL A 70 24.88 18.77 34.51
N SER A 71 23.83 19.36 33.94
CA SER A 71 22.46 18.85 34.02
C SER A 71 22.35 17.35 33.70
N ALA A 72 21.54 16.63 34.47
CA ALA A 72 21.19 15.24 34.26
C ALA A 72 20.58 14.99 32.87
N ASP A 73 19.88 15.97 32.30
CA ASP A 73 19.32 15.88 30.95
C ASP A 73 20.43 15.77 29.90
N VAL A 74 21.55 16.48 30.08
CA VAL A 74 22.70 16.39 29.17
C VAL A 74 23.27 14.98 29.18
N TRP A 75 23.47 14.40 30.37
CA TRP A 75 23.99 13.03 30.51
C TRP A 75 23.05 11.97 29.93
N ASN A 76 21.75 12.08 30.22
CA ASN A 76 20.74 11.15 29.70
C ASN A 76 20.63 11.24 28.17
N ASN A 77 20.71 12.45 27.60
CA ASN A 77 20.70 12.63 26.15
C ASN A 77 21.93 12.02 25.50
N LEU A 78 23.13 12.19 26.07
CA LEU A 78 24.35 11.54 25.60
C LEU A 78 24.23 10.02 25.60
N GLU A 79 23.75 9.43 26.71
CA GLU A 79 23.51 7.98 26.79
C GLU A 79 22.47 7.51 25.76
N ALA A 80 21.35 8.21 25.64
CA ALA A 80 20.30 7.86 24.69
C ALA A 80 20.80 7.90 23.24
N PHE A 81 21.54 8.94 22.85
CA PHE A 81 22.14 9.06 21.52
C PHE A 81 23.15 7.94 21.25
N TYR A 82 24.04 7.67 22.21
CA TYR A 82 25.03 6.60 22.09
C TYR A 82 24.38 5.22 21.92
N ARG A 83 23.41 4.87 22.79
CA ARG A 83 22.71 3.58 22.71
C ARG A 83 21.91 3.41 21.43
N LEU A 84 21.25 4.48 20.96
CA LEU A 84 20.55 4.45 19.69
C LEU A 84 21.52 4.23 18.51
N TYR A 85 22.69 4.87 18.56
CA TYR A 85 23.74 4.71 17.54
C TYR A 85 24.28 3.27 17.51
N GLU A 86 24.63 2.68 18.65
CA GLU A 86 25.02 1.27 18.75
C GLU A 86 23.93 0.33 18.22
N ALA A 87 22.69 0.55 18.64
CA ALA A 87 21.56 -0.26 18.20
C ALA A 87 21.34 -0.18 16.69
N LYS A 88 21.51 1.01 16.08
CA LYS A 88 21.45 1.20 14.63
C LYS A 88 22.57 0.46 13.92
N ILE A 89 23.81 0.49 14.41
CA ILE A 89 24.91 -0.29 13.82
C ILE A 89 24.57 -1.77 13.80
N VAL A 90 24.16 -2.32 14.94
CA VAL A 90 23.79 -3.74 15.06
C VAL A 90 22.61 -4.09 14.14
N ALA A 91 21.61 -3.22 14.06
CA ALA A 91 20.47 -3.40 13.16
C ALA A 91 20.90 -3.40 11.69
N ARG A 92 21.70 -2.42 11.25
CA ARG A 92 22.20 -2.31 9.87
C ARG A 92 23.05 -3.51 9.47
N LYS A 93 23.94 -3.96 10.36
CA LYS A 93 24.76 -5.16 10.13
C LYS A 93 23.91 -6.40 9.85
N LYS A 94 22.78 -6.57 10.53
CA LYS A 94 21.84 -7.68 10.26
C LYS A 94 21.20 -7.63 8.88
N LEU A 95 21.17 -6.46 8.24
CA LEU A 95 20.59 -6.27 6.90
C LEU A 95 21.60 -6.51 5.78
N GLU A 96 22.91 -6.51 6.05
CA GLU A 96 23.97 -6.68 5.04
C GLU A 96 23.79 -8.00 4.25
N ASP A 97 23.44 -9.08 4.94
CA ASP A 97 23.22 -10.41 4.34
C ASP A 97 21.83 -10.57 3.68
N GLN A 98 21.00 -9.53 3.67
CA GLN A 98 19.59 -9.62 3.25
C GLN A 98 19.33 -9.04 1.85
N LYS A 99 20.39 -8.75 1.08
CA LYS A 99 20.29 -8.22 -0.29
C LYS A 99 19.36 -9.06 -1.19
N ALA A 100 19.47 -10.39 -1.12
CA ALA A 100 18.66 -11.30 -1.93
C ALA A 100 17.15 -11.12 -1.72
N TRP A 101 16.72 -10.77 -0.51
CA TRP A 101 15.31 -10.47 -0.24
C TRP A 101 14.86 -9.23 -1.02
N ALA A 102 15.65 -8.15 -0.97
CA ALA A 102 15.34 -6.87 -1.60
C ALA A 102 15.41 -6.91 -3.14
N ASP A 103 16.20 -7.81 -3.72
CA ASP A 103 16.33 -7.97 -5.18
C ASP A 103 15.06 -8.52 -5.85
N ARG A 104 14.13 -9.10 -5.08
CA ARG A 104 12.84 -9.58 -5.58
C ARG A 104 11.80 -8.47 -5.83
N PHE A 105 12.03 -7.27 -5.30
CA PHE A 105 11.07 -6.17 -5.38
C PHE A 105 11.37 -5.22 -6.54
N PRO A 106 10.34 -4.56 -7.11
CA PRO A 106 10.50 -3.59 -8.20
C PRO A 106 11.02 -2.22 -7.68
N VAL A 107 12.19 -2.20 -7.03
CA VAL A 107 12.77 -1.01 -6.39
C VAL A 107 12.99 0.14 -7.37
N LYS A 108 13.39 -0.16 -8.61
CA LYS A 108 13.54 0.87 -9.66
C LYS A 108 12.24 1.64 -9.89
N GLU A 109 11.11 0.95 -9.83
CA GLU A 109 9.79 1.55 -10.03
C GLU A 109 9.38 2.39 -8.82
N LEU A 110 9.65 1.91 -7.61
CA LEU A 110 9.41 2.67 -6.38
C LEU A 110 10.22 3.98 -6.34
N VAL A 111 11.48 3.95 -6.77
CA VAL A 111 12.32 5.16 -6.89
C VAL A 111 11.78 6.09 -7.97
N ARG A 112 11.40 5.56 -9.14
CA ARG A 112 10.82 6.36 -10.24
C ARG A 112 9.54 7.08 -9.83
N ARG A 113 8.75 6.45 -8.96
CA ARG A 113 7.50 7.01 -8.39
C ARG A 113 7.73 7.87 -7.15
N GLU A 114 8.98 8.08 -6.74
CA GLU A 114 9.35 8.86 -5.55
C GLU A 114 8.78 8.31 -4.22
N LEU A 115 8.45 7.02 -4.19
CA LEU A 115 7.90 6.33 -3.02
C LEU A 115 8.98 5.88 -2.03
N ILE A 116 10.21 5.74 -2.52
CA ILE A 116 11.41 5.51 -1.71
C ILE A 116 12.55 6.35 -2.27
N LYS A 117 13.47 6.76 -1.40
CA LYS A 117 14.74 7.38 -1.83
C LYS A 117 15.59 6.36 -2.60
N LYS A 118 16.37 6.85 -3.56
CA LYS A 118 17.34 6.01 -4.30
C LYS A 118 18.38 5.46 -3.31
N PRO A 119 18.47 4.14 -3.12
CA PRO A 119 19.40 3.57 -2.15
C PRO A 119 20.84 3.67 -2.65
N ALA A 120 21.79 4.03 -1.78
CA ALA A 120 23.20 4.07 -2.12
C ALA A 120 23.86 2.68 -2.06
N ASN A 121 23.32 1.76 -1.25
CA ASN A 121 23.85 0.43 -1.01
C ASN A 121 22.72 -0.59 -0.74
N ALA A 122 23.09 -1.87 -0.56
CA ALA A 122 22.12 -2.95 -0.33
C ALA A 122 21.36 -2.80 1.00
N VAL A 123 21.99 -2.29 2.05
CA VAL A 123 21.37 -2.06 3.36
C VAL A 123 20.26 -1.02 3.26
N GLU A 124 20.55 0.14 2.66
CA GLU A 124 19.55 1.19 2.44
C GLU A 124 18.41 0.73 1.54
N LYS A 125 18.68 -0.17 0.58
CA LYS A 125 17.63 -0.78 -0.24
C LYS A 125 16.67 -1.61 0.62
N VAL A 126 17.19 -2.40 1.56
CA VAL A 126 16.37 -3.18 2.50
C VAL A 126 15.61 -2.24 3.44
N GLU A 127 16.26 -1.24 4.04
CA GLU A 127 15.64 -0.26 4.93
C GLU A 127 14.51 0.51 4.23
N GLY A 128 14.76 0.97 3.00
CA GLY A 128 13.75 1.67 2.19
C GLY A 128 12.51 0.82 1.95
N LEU A 129 12.67 -0.49 1.69
CA LEU A 129 11.55 -1.41 1.54
C LEU A 129 10.81 -1.65 2.87
N LEU A 130 11.53 -1.86 3.97
CA LEU A 130 10.91 -2.04 5.30
C LEU A 130 10.08 -0.80 5.69
N ASN A 131 10.60 0.39 5.44
CA ASN A 131 9.90 1.66 5.66
C ASN A 131 8.67 1.80 4.75
N PHE A 132 8.81 1.52 3.45
CA PHE A 132 7.71 1.57 2.48
C PHE A 132 6.55 0.63 2.87
N PHE A 133 6.86 -0.57 3.32
CA PHE A 133 5.86 -1.54 3.79
C PHE A 133 5.39 -1.31 5.24
N ALA A 134 5.96 -0.33 5.96
CA ALA A 134 5.69 -0.04 7.37
C ALA A 134 5.85 -1.27 8.29
N VAL A 135 6.99 -1.96 8.18
CA VAL A 135 7.29 -3.19 8.94
C VAL A 135 8.67 -3.12 9.57
N GLY A 136 8.80 -3.57 10.82
CA GLY A 136 10.07 -3.49 11.57
C GLY A 136 11.11 -4.55 11.19
N SER A 137 10.77 -5.55 10.39
CA SER A 137 11.71 -6.61 9.94
C SER A 137 11.20 -7.38 8.74
N ILE A 138 12.11 -8.10 8.06
CA ILE A 138 11.76 -9.05 7.00
C ILE A 138 10.81 -10.13 7.51
N THR A 139 11.03 -10.67 8.71
CA THR A 139 10.14 -11.70 9.29
C THR A 139 8.73 -11.15 9.52
N ALA A 140 8.60 -9.89 9.95
CA ALA A 140 7.30 -9.24 10.08
C ALA A 140 6.63 -9.05 8.71
N TRP A 141 7.40 -8.65 7.70
CA TRP A 141 6.93 -8.59 6.31
C TRP A 141 6.43 -9.96 5.84
N GLU A 142 7.21 -11.02 6.01
CA GLU A 142 6.86 -12.37 5.59
C GLU A 142 5.62 -12.89 6.31
N LYS A 143 5.44 -12.60 7.60
CA LYS A 143 4.24 -13.00 8.35
C LYS A 143 3.00 -12.26 7.86
N ARG A 144 3.11 -10.95 7.62
CA ARG A 144 2.04 -10.12 7.06
C ARG A 144 1.69 -10.57 5.64
N PHE A 145 2.71 -10.75 4.80
CA PHE A 145 2.55 -11.16 3.43
C PHE A 145 2.08 -12.61 3.30
N ARG A 146 2.54 -13.56 4.14
CA ARG A 146 2.07 -14.95 4.08
C ARG A 146 0.56 -15.04 4.34
N ARG A 147 0.05 -14.28 5.32
CA ARG A 147 -1.40 -14.14 5.57
C ARG A 147 -2.14 -13.59 4.37
N MET A 148 -1.55 -12.62 3.68
CA MET A 148 -2.03 -12.14 2.40
C MET A 148 -1.98 -13.31 1.39
N SER A 149 -0.82 -13.87 1.07
CA SER A 149 -0.53 -14.88 0.02
C SER A 149 -1.40 -16.14 0.00
N ILE A 150 -2.03 -16.54 1.12
CA ILE A 150 -3.02 -17.65 1.16
C ILE A 150 -4.29 -17.29 0.36
N ALA A 151 -4.59 -16.01 0.20
CA ALA A 151 -5.60 -15.51 -0.74
C ALA A 151 -5.10 -15.49 -2.21
N TYR A 152 -3.78 -15.46 -2.44
CA TYR A 152 -3.14 -15.17 -3.74
C TYR A 152 -2.72 -16.46 -4.46
N ARG A 153 -2.35 -17.52 -3.74
CA ARG A 153 -1.97 -18.84 -4.29
C ARG A 153 -3.16 -19.63 -4.85
N ARG A 154 -4.21 -18.96 -5.30
CA ARG A 154 -5.48 -19.57 -5.68
C ARG A 154 -5.65 -19.75 -7.20
N SER A 155 -4.62 -19.45 -7.99
CA SER A 155 -4.59 -19.62 -9.45
C SER A 155 -3.28 -20.29 -9.91
N PRO A 156 -3.33 -21.40 -10.68
CA PRO A 156 -2.14 -22.20 -11.04
C PRO A 156 -1.38 -21.72 -12.29
N SER A 157 -1.78 -20.64 -12.96
CA SER A 157 -1.40 -20.39 -14.36
C SER A 157 -0.41 -19.25 -14.64
N TYR A 158 0.24 -18.66 -13.63
CA TYR A 158 1.34 -17.71 -13.90
C TYR A 158 2.43 -17.75 -12.84
N LYS A 159 3.68 -17.45 -13.23
CA LYS A 159 4.73 -17.04 -12.28
C LYS A 159 4.32 -15.69 -11.69
N ILE A 160 3.39 -15.70 -10.72
CA ILE A 160 3.03 -14.50 -9.97
C ILE A 160 4.33 -13.96 -9.37
N ALA A 161 4.58 -12.67 -9.50
CA ALA A 161 5.65 -11.96 -8.80
C ALA A 161 5.08 -11.44 -7.46
N PRO A 162 5.07 -12.25 -6.38
CA PRO A 162 4.35 -11.90 -5.15
C PRO A 162 4.83 -10.58 -4.53
N GLU A 163 6.13 -10.30 -4.63
CA GLU A 163 6.72 -9.05 -4.17
C GLU A 163 6.23 -7.84 -4.98
N SER A 164 6.11 -7.96 -6.30
CA SER A 164 5.51 -6.91 -7.14
C SER A 164 4.03 -6.71 -6.81
N VAL A 165 3.27 -7.78 -6.58
CA VAL A 165 1.86 -7.67 -6.20
C VAL A 165 1.72 -6.99 -4.83
N ALA A 166 2.48 -7.40 -3.83
CA ALA A 166 2.52 -6.73 -2.53
C ALA A 166 2.85 -5.25 -2.67
N THR A 167 3.82 -4.93 -3.51
CA THR A 167 4.22 -3.55 -3.79
C THR A 167 3.05 -2.76 -4.37
N TRP A 168 2.38 -3.29 -5.40
CA TRP A 168 1.24 -2.65 -6.06
C TRP A 168 0.10 -2.36 -5.07
N LEU A 169 -0.22 -3.33 -4.22
CA LEU A 169 -1.20 -3.17 -3.15
C LEU A 169 -0.82 -2.10 -2.13
N ARG A 170 0.45 -2.06 -1.71
CA ARG A 170 0.92 -1.05 -0.77
C ARG A 170 0.86 0.36 -1.37
N ILE A 171 1.14 0.52 -2.66
CA ILE A 171 0.94 1.81 -3.36
C ILE A 171 -0.51 2.24 -3.27
N GLY A 172 -1.44 1.33 -3.57
CA GLY A 172 -2.88 1.57 -3.43
C GLY A 172 -3.30 2.00 -2.04
N GLU A 173 -2.79 1.32 -1.01
CA GLU A 173 -3.04 1.67 0.39
C GLU A 173 -2.56 3.09 0.72
N LEU A 174 -1.32 3.43 0.37
CA LEU A 174 -0.73 4.75 0.64
C LEU A 174 -1.54 5.87 -0.02
N ILE A 175 -1.90 5.72 -1.29
CA ILE A 175 -2.76 6.69 -1.99
C ILE A 175 -4.11 6.77 -1.29
N ALA A 176 -4.73 5.63 -0.99
CA ALA A 176 -6.05 5.62 -0.38
C ALA A 176 -6.05 6.23 1.02
N GLU A 177 -4.98 6.11 1.80
CA GLU A 177 -4.81 6.75 3.11
C GLU A 177 -4.95 8.29 3.01
N THR A 178 -4.48 8.91 1.92
CA THR A 178 -4.62 10.37 1.67
C THR A 178 -6.03 10.82 1.28
N ILE A 179 -6.92 9.90 0.92
CA ILE A 179 -8.28 10.23 0.46
C ILE A 179 -9.25 10.26 1.63
N ASP A 180 -9.80 11.42 1.97
CA ASP A 180 -10.85 11.52 2.97
C ASP A 180 -12.16 10.85 2.49
N THR A 181 -12.74 10.02 3.35
CA THR A 181 -13.99 9.31 3.07
C THR A 181 -14.96 9.45 4.24
N MET A 182 -16.26 9.45 3.96
CA MET A 182 -17.26 9.23 5.00
C MET A 182 -17.17 7.78 5.54
N PRO A 183 -17.74 7.46 6.71
CA PRO A 183 -17.82 6.08 7.16
C PRO A 183 -18.60 5.20 6.17
N TYR A 184 -18.10 3.98 5.93
CA TYR A 184 -18.70 3.07 4.96
C TYR A 184 -20.15 2.77 5.29
N ASN A 185 -21.00 2.96 4.29
CA ASN A 185 -22.41 2.63 4.37
C ASN A 185 -22.82 1.79 3.16
N LYS A 186 -23.21 0.52 3.42
CA LYS A 186 -23.59 -0.45 2.39
C LYS A 186 -24.76 0.00 1.51
N VAL A 187 -25.76 0.67 2.10
CA VAL A 187 -26.95 1.15 1.38
C VAL A 187 -26.60 2.34 0.51
N ALA A 188 -25.83 3.29 1.04
CA ALA A 188 -25.30 4.42 0.29
C ALA A 188 -24.44 3.94 -0.87
N PHE A 189 -23.54 2.99 -0.64
CA PHE A 189 -22.66 2.45 -1.68
C PHE A 189 -23.46 1.78 -2.82
N LYS A 190 -24.47 0.96 -2.50
CA LYS A 190 -25.37 0.40 -3.53
C LYS A 190 -26.08 1.49 -4.35
N THR A 191 -26.45 2.60 -3.72
CA THR A 191 -27.10 3.73 -4.41
C THR A 191 -26.11 4.44 -5.33
N VAL A 192 -24.91 4.73 -4.82
CA VAL A 192 -23.79 5.30 -5.57
C VAL A 192 -23.44 4.44 -6.79
N LEU A 193 -23.43 3.11 -6.69
CA LEU A 193 -23.16 2.23 -7.82
C LEU A 193 -24.18 2.40 -8.95
N ARG A 194 -25.47 2.64 -8.64
CA ARG A 194 -26.49 2.90 -9.67
C ARG A 194 -26.26 4.23 -10.36
N GLU A 195 -25.78 5.24 -9.65
CA GLU A 195 -25.38 6.52 -10.25
C GLU A 195 -24.15 6.34 -11.14
N ILE A 196 -23.12 5.63 -10.67
CA ILE A 196 -21.89 5.36 -11.43
C ILE A 196 -22.19 4.59 -12.71
N ARG A 197 -23.13 3.65 -12.69
CA ARG A 197 -23.56 2.91 -13.89
C ARG A 197 -24.00 3.85 -15.03
N ARG A 198 -24.64 4.97 -14.70
CA ARG A 198 -25.06 6.00 -15.68
C ARG A 198 -23.90 6.82 -16.24
N LEU A 199 -22.77 6.86 -15.52
CA LEU A 199 -21.55 7.55 -15.96
C LEU A 199 -20.76 6.77 -17.00
N THR A 200 -21.09 5.50 -17.24
CA THR A 200 -20.36 4.63 -18.18
C THR A 200 -20.26 5.22 -19.57
N ASN A 201 -21.26 5.99 -20.03
CA ASN A 201 -21.28 6.68 -21.32
C ASN A 201 -20.46 7.97 -21.36
N LYS A 202 -20.05 8.52 -20.23
CA LYS A 202 -19.31 9.78 -20.17
C LYS A 202 -17.82 9.57 -20.48
N PRO A 203 -17.10 10.62 -20.90
CA PRO A 203 -15.65 10.54 -21.07
C PRO A 203 -14.91 10.54 -19.70
N PRO A 204 -13.65 10.08 -19.64
CA PRO A 204 -12.87 9.94 -18.39
C PRO A 204 -12.78 11.19 -17.52
N ASP A 205 -12.54 12.35 -18.12
CA ASP A 205 -12.49 13.65 -17.45
C ASP A 205 -13.78 14.01 -16.70
N VAL A 206 -14.92 13.42 -17.12
CA VAL A 206 -16.22 13.61 -16.48
C VAL A 206 -16.53 12.50 -15.47
N PHE A 207 -16.42 11.23 -15.88
CA PHE A 207 -16.84 10.14 -14.98
C PHE A 207 -15.86 9.90 -13.84
N GLU A 208 -14.56 10.09 -14.05
CA GLU A 208 -13.54 9.69 -13.09
C GLU A 208 -13.62 10.53 -11.80
N PRO A 209 -13.64 11.88 -11.85
CA PRO A 209 -13.75 12.69 -10.65
C PRO A 209 -15.10 12.46 -9.93
N ARG A 210 -16.18 12.29 -10.71
CA ARG A 210 -17.52 12.06 -10.16
C ARG A 210 -17.65 10.68 -9.51
N MET A 211 -17.10 9.64 -10.11
CA MET A 211 -17.06 8.29 -9.52
C MET A 211 -16.30 8.32 -8.20
N LYS A 212 -15.10 8.91 -8.17
CA LYS A 212 -14.30 9.06 -6.95
C LYS A 212 -15.06 9.83 -5.86
N ASP A 213 -15.77 10.90 -6.23
CA ASP A 213 -16.62 11.69 -5.32
C ASP A 213 -17.76 10.88 -4.71
N LEU A 214 -18.51 10.16 -5.56
CA LEU A 214 -19.61 9.34 -5.10
C LEU A 214 -19.13 8.21 -4.18
N CYS A 215 -18.06 7.52 -4.56
CA CYS A 215 -17.50 6.44 -3.75
C CYS A 215 -16.99 6.94 -2.39
N ARG A 216 -16.27 8.08 -2.34
CA ARG A 216 -15.74 8.59 -1.06
C ARG A 216 -16.86 8.96 -0.09
N LYS A 217 -17.98 9.47 -0.59
CA LYS A 217 -19.19 9.77 0.20
C LYS A 217 -19.89 8.53 0.75
N ALA A 218 -19.63 7.34 0.18
CA ALA A 218 -20.11 6.05 0.66
C ALA A 218 -19.06 5.26 1.47
N GLY A 219 -17.89 5.85 1.74
CA GLY A 219 -16.78 5.22 2.47
C GLY A 219 -15.93 4.27 1.66
N VAL A 220 -15.83 4.51 0.35
CA VAL A 220 -14.99 3.72 -0.57
C VAL A 220 -13.99 4.64 -1.28
N ALA A 221 -12.70 4.42 -1.07
CA ALA A 221 -11.64 5.06 -1.84
C ALA A 221 -11.44 4.29 -3.16
N VAL A 222 -11.44 5.00 -4.28
CA VAL A 222 -11.15 4.42 -5.60
C VAL A 222 -9.83 4.99 -6.09
N VAL A 223 -8.87 4.11 -6.35
CA VAL A 223 -7.53 4.48 -6.80
C VAL A 223 -7.17 3.76 -8.10
N PHE A 224 -6.45 4.47 -8.96
CA PHE A 224 -5.90 3.91 -10.20
C PHE A 224 -4.40 3.84 -10.08
N VAL A 225 -3.84 2.64 -10.17
CA VAL A 225 -2.39 2.41 -10.02
C VAL A 225 -1.94 1.52 -11.17
N SER A 226 -1.12 2.03 -12.08
CA SER A 226 -0.59 1.27 -13.22
C SER A 226 0.05 -0.03 -12.74
N GLU A 227 -0.15 -1.12 -13.48
CA GLU A 227 0.42 -2.43 -13.12
C GLU A 227 1.94 -2.37 -12.93
N LEU A 228 2.44 -3.19 -12.01
CA LEU A 228 3.88 -3.40 -11.84
C LEU A 228 4.34 -4.61 -12.69
N PRO A 229 5.62 -4.66 -13.08
CA PRO A 229 6.14 -5.77 -13.88
C PRO A 229 5.82 -7.15 -13.27
N GLY A 230 5.23 -8.03 -14.08
CA GLY A 230 4.89 -9.41 -13.69
C GLY A 230 3.68 -9.56 -12.76
N THR A 231 2.89 -8.51 -12.53
CA THR A 231 1.68 -8.60 -11.69
C THR A 231 0.45 -9.07 -12.46
N HIS A 232 0.24 -8.56 -13.68
CA HIS A 232 -0.90 -8.92 -14.54
C HIS A 232 -2.29 -8.70 -13.93
N LEU A 233 -2.39 -7.87 -12.90
CA LEU A 233 -3.64 -7.63 -12.17
C LEU A 233 -4.54 -6.65 -12.93
N SER A 234 -5.85 -6.80 -12.79
CA SER A 234 -6.84 -5.83 -13.29
C SER A 234 -7.43 -4.99 -12.18
N GLY A 235 -7.72 -5.63 -11.04
CA GLY A 235 -8.33 -4.98 -9.89
C GLY A 235 -7.93 -5.61 -8.57
N ALA A 236 -8.15 -4.86 -7.48
CA ALA A 236 -8.12 -5.41 -6.14
C ALA A 236 -9.05 -4.64 -5.21
N THR A 237 -9.60 -5.37 -4.24
CA THR A 237 -10.45 -4.83 -3.18
C THR A 237 -9.88 -5.15 -1.81
N ARG A 238 -9.90 -4.16 -0.93
CA ARG A 238 -9.46 -4.32 0.46
C ARG A 238 -10.17 -3.38 1.41
N TRP A 239 -10.35 -3.81 2.66
CA TRP A 239 -10.72 -2.91 3.75
C TRP A 239 -9.46 -2.37 4.42
N LEU A 240 -9.34 -1.03 4.49
CA LEU A 240 -8.24 -0.36 5.19
C LEU A 240 -8.48 -0.33 6.69
N ASN A 241 -9.74 -0.16 7.08
CA ASN A 241 -10.23 -0.26 8.45
C ASN A 241 -11.73 -0.63 8.43
N LYS A 242 -12.40 -0.58 9.58
CA LYS A 242 -13.83 -0.96 9.68
C LYS A 242 -14.77 -0.04 8.87
N ASP A 243 -14.35 1.19 8.57
CA ASP A 243 -15.20 2.24 8.00
C ASP A 243 -14.74 2.71 6.61
N LYS A 244 -13.63 2.16 6.08
CA LYS A 244 -13.07 2.58 4.79
C LYS A 244 -12.64 1.38 3.96
N ALA A 245 -13.29 1.22 2.80
CA ALA A 245 -12.91 0.25 1.79
C ALA A 245 -12.09 0.91 0.67
N LEU A 246 -11.32 0.09 -0.04
CA LEU A 246 -10.47 0.45 -1.16
C LEU A 246 -10.84 -0.41 -2.35
N ILE A 247 -11.13 0.24 -3.48
CA ILE A 247 -11.13 -0.37 -4.83
C ILE A 247 -9.91 0.17 -5.56
N MET A 248 -9.09 -0.73 -6.08
CA MET A 248 -7.95 -0.40 -6.91
C MET A 248 -8.08 -1.02 -8.30
N GLN A 249 -7.66 -0.29 -9.33
CA GLN A 249 -7.61 -0.80 -10.71
C GLN A 249 -6.28 -0.49 -11.39
N SER A 250 -5.82 -1.41 -12.24
CA SER A 250 -4.49 -1.35 -12.86
C SER A 250 -4.39 -0.55 -14.16
N LEU A 251 -5.55 -0.18 -14.74
CA LEU A 251 -5.69 0.45 -16.05
C LEU A 251 -5.09 -0.36 -17.23
N ARG A 252 -4.76 -1.64 -17.05
CA ARG A 252 -4.01 -2.48 -18.00
C ARG A 252 -4.64 -2.59 -19.39
N HIS A 253 -5.92 -2.93 -19.46
CA HIS A 253 -6.59 -3.18 -20.75
C HIS A 253 -7.02 -1.91 -21.47
N LYS A 254 -7.09 -0.79 -20.74
CA LYS A 254 -7.53 0.52 -21.21
C LYS A 254 -8.85 0.52 -21.99
N ARG A 255 -9.61 -0.57 -22.08
CA ARG A 255 -10.92 -0.62 -22.73
C ARG A 255 -12.03 -0.39 -21.72
N ASP A 256 -13.06 0.31 -22.14
CA ASP A 256 -14.17 0.69 -21.27
C ASP A 256 -14.94 -0.51 -20.73
N ASP A 257 -15.16 -1.55 -21.53
CA ASP A 257 -15.83 -2.77 -21.10
C ASP A 257 -15.10 -3.50 -19.96
N HIS A 258 -13.79 -3.67 -20.09
CA HIS A 258 -12.97 -4.26 -19.03
C HIS A 258 -12.93 -3.37 -17.78
N PHE A 259 -12.71 -2.07 -17.95
CA PHE A 259 -12.65 -1.10 -16.84
C PHE A 259 -13.94 -1.13 -16.00
N TRP A 260 -15.10 -1.04 -16.66
CA TRP A 260 -16.38 -1.00 -15.94
C TRP A 260 -16.68 -2.35 -15.30
N PHE A 261 -16.43 -3.47 -16.00
CA PHE A 261 -16.63 -4.78 -15.41
C PHE A 261 -15.78 -4.98 -14.16
N THR A 262 -14.47 -4.70 -14.22
CA THR A 262 -13.57 -4.80 -13.08
C THR A 262 -14.04 -3.90 -11.93
N PHE A 263 -14.41 -2.64 -12.19
CA PHE A 263 -14.95 -1.77 -11.13
C PHE A 263 -16.17 -2.38 -10.40
N PHE A 264 -17.16 -2.88 -11.14
CA PHE A 264 -18.37 -3.45 -10.54
C PHE A 264 -18.12 -4.82 -9.89
N HIS A 265 -17.13 -5.57 -10.38
CA HIS A 265 -16.65 -6.79 -9.75
C HIS A 265 -16.05 -6.50 -8.37
N GLU A 266 -15.11 -5.56 -8.30
CA GLU A 266 -14.50 -5.11 -7.04
C GLU A 266 -15.55 -4.55 -6.06
N ALA A 267 -16.50 -3.76 -6.56
CA ALA A 267 -17.63 -3.30 -5.77
C ALA A 267 -18.49 -4.45 -5.23
N GLY A 268 -18.66 -5.51 -6.02
CA GLY A 268 -19.31 -6.75 -5.60
C GLY A 268 -18.61 -7.39 -4.40
N HIS A 269 -17.28 -7.45 -4.41
CA HIS A 269 -16.53 -7.99 -3.27
C HIS A 269 -16.78 -7.20 -1.98
N ILE A 270 -16.81 -5.86 -2.05
CA ILE A 270 -17.15 -5.01 -0.89
C ILE A 270 -18.57 -5.30 -0.36
N LEU A 271 -19.51 -5.58 -1.25
CA LEU A 271 -20.92 -5.79 -0.89
C LEU A 271 -21.21 -7.19 -0.36
N HIS A 272 -20.49 -8.21 -0.83
CA HIS A 272 -20.81 -9.62 -0.62
C HIS A 272 -19.86 -10.36 0.33
N HIS A 273 -18.67 -9.84 0.61
CA HIS A 273 -17.69 -10.54 1.48
C HIS A 273 -17.32 -9.78 2.76
N GLY A 274 -16.55 -10.47 3.61
CA GLY A 274 -16.16 -9.98 4.93
C GLY A 274 -15.04 -8.94 4.88
N LYS A 275 -15.01 -8.06 5.89
CA LYS A 275 -14.03 -6.96 6.00
C LYS A 275 -12.57 -7.40 6.23
N LYS A 276 -12.31 -8.70 6.40
CA LYS A 276 -10.97 -9.24 6.71
C LYS A 276 -10.23 -9.76 5.47
N GLU A 277 -10.88 -9.74 4.32
CA GLU A 277 -10.39 -10.40 3.11
C GLU A 277 -9.82 -9.37 2.12
N VAL A 278 -8.77 -9.79 1.41
CA VAL A 278 -8.18 -9.05 0.29
C VAL A 278 -8.50 -9.85 -0.97
N PHE A 279 -9.13 -9.20 -1.94
CA PHE A 279 -9.53 -9.79 -3.21
C PHE A 279 -8.72 -9.17 -4.34
N ILE A 280 -8.32 -9.99 -5.31
CA ILE A 280 -7.43 -9.60 -6.40
C ILE A 280 -7.90 -10.32 -7.66
N ASP A 281 -8.17 -9.54 -8.71
CA ASP A 281 -8.56 -10.03 -10.01
C ASP A 281 -7.33 -10.07 -10.95
N GLU A 282 -7.00 -11.27 -11.43
CA GLU A 282 -5.89 -11.56 -12.36
C GLU A 282 -6.23 -11.29 -13.83
N GLY A 283 -7.24 -10.47 -14.17
CA GLY A 283 -7.50 -10.01 -15.55
C GLY A 283 -7.96 -11.06 -16.56
N ASP A 284 -7.74 -12.34 -16.29
CA ASP A 284 -8.40 -13.47 -16.91
C ASP A 284 -9.52 -13.94 -15.98
N ILE A 285 -10.73 -13.42 -16.22
CA ILE A 285 -12.02 -13.74 -15.54
C ILE A 285 -12.30 -15.28 -15.48
N LYS A 286 -11.50 -16.10 -16.18
CA LYS A 286 -11.63 -17.55 -16.33
C LYS A 286 -11.08 -18.39 -15.17
N LEU A 287 -10.28 -17.85 -14.25
CA LEU A 287 -9.41 -18.71 -13.43
C LEU A 287 -9.94 -19.10 -12.05
N SER A 288 -11.03 -18.52 -11.58
CA SER A 288 -11.59 -18.85 -10.27
C SER A 288 -12.85 -19.70 -10.40
N SER A 289 -12.71 -21.01 -10.13
CA SER A 289 -13.80 -21.99 -10.15
C SER A 289 -14.72 -21.91 -8.92
N ARG A 290 -14.43 -21.01 -7.98
CA ARG A 290 -15.12 -20.88 -6.69
C ARG A 290 -16.51 -20.26 -6.84
N LYS A 291 -17.43 -20.72 -6.00
CA LYS A 291 -18.82 -20.25 -5.98
C LYS A 291 -18.91 -18.74 -5.70
N GLU A 292 -18.15 -18.25 -4.74
CA GLU A 292 -18.08 -16.83 -4.33
C GLU A 292 -17.69 -15.91 -5.50
N GLU A 293 -16.64 -16.25 -6.24
CA GLU A 293 -16.21 -15.46 -7.40
C GLU A 293 -17.26 -15.46 -8.51
N LYS A 294 -17.87 -16.62 -8.79
CA LYS A 294 -18.95 -16.72 -9.78
C LYS A 294 -20.13 -15.85 -9.39
N GLU A 295 -20.43 -15.75 -8.10
CA GLU A 295 -21.48 -14.87 -7.57
C GLU A 295 -21.14 -13.38 -7.78
N VAL A 296 -19.89 -12.97 -7.54
CA VAL A 296 -19.43 -11.59 -7.77
C VAL A 296 -19.38 -11.24 -9.26
N ASN A 297 -18.89 -12.15 -10.10
CA ASN A 297 -18.91 -11.99 -11.55
C ASN A 297 -20.34 -11.84 -12.10
N ARG A 298 -21.27 -12.66 -11.60
CA ARG A 298 -22.68 -12.56 -11.96
C ARG A 298 -23.29 -11.26 -11.42
N PHE A 299 -22.93 -10.84 -10.21
CA PHE A 299 -23.34 -9.55 -9.67
C PHE A 299 -22.91 -8.40 -10.59
N ALA A 300 -21.63 -8.32 -10.95
CA ALA A 300 -21.10 -7.26 -11.79
C ALA A 300 -21.80 -7.21 -13.16
N ALA A 301 -21.95 -8.37 -13.79
CA ALA A 301 -22.67 -8.51 -15.05
C ALA A 301 -24.13 -8.04 -14.96
N ASN A 302 -24.87 -8.55 -13.99
CA ASN A 302 -26.29 -8.27 -13.81
C ASN A 302 -26.54 -6.83 -13.32
N PHE A 303 -25.58 -6.22 -12.63
CA PHE A 303 -25.65 -4.82 -12.22
C PHE A 303 -25.49 -3.90 -13.44
N LEU A 304 -24.57 -4.23 -14.34
CA LEU A 304 -24.36 -3.49 -15.58
C LEU A 304 -25.53 -3.67 -16.56
N ILE A 305 -25.93 -4.92 -16.81
CA ILE A 305 -27.02 -5.29 -17.71
C ILE A 305 -27.95 -6.26 -16.97
N PRO A 306 -29.18 -5.85 -16.59
CA PRO A 306 -30.13 -6.75 -15.94
C PRO A 306 -30.37 -8.02 -16.74
N GLU A 307 -30.40 -9.17 -16.07
CA GLU A 307 -30.42 -10.49 -16.71
C GLU A 307 -31.66 -10.70 -17.58
N ASP A 308 -32.83 -10.20 -17.15
CA ASP A 308 -34.08 -10.27 -17.91
C ASP A 308 -34.01 -9.45 -19.20
N LYS A 309 -33.39 -8.27 -19.15
CA LYS A 309 -33.19 -7.39 -20.31
C LYS A 309 -32.18 -7.99 -21.28
N TYR A 310 -31.11 -8.59 -20.76
CA TYR A 310 -30.10 -9.25 -21.58
C TYR A 310 -30.67 -10.47 -22.31
N LYS A 311 -31.42 -11.35 -21.61
CA LYS A 311 -32.08 -12.51 -22.25
C LYS A 311 -33.02 -12.07 -23.37
N ARG A 312 -33.90 -11.11 -23.10
CA ARG A 312 -34.81 -10.55 -24.13
C ARG A 312 -34.06 -9.94 -25.30
N PHE A 313 -32.91 -9.32 -25.07
CA PHE A 313 -32.09 -8.79 -26.15
C PHE A 313 -31.51 -9.90 -27.02
N LEU A 314 -31.05 -11.00 -26.43
CA LEU A 314 -30.57 -12.17 -27.18
C LEU A 314 -31.70 -12.83 -27.97
N ASP A 315 -32.86 -13.05 -27.35
CA ASP A 315 -34.00 -13.74 -27.96
C ASP A 315 -34.60 -12.97 -29.14
N ASN A 316 -34.54 -11.63 -29.10
CA ASN A 316 -35.12 -10.75 -30.13
C ASN A 316 -34.10 -10.25 -31.16
N THR A 317 -32.86 -10.74 -31.14
CA THR A 317 -31.80 -10.27 -32.04
C THR A 317 -31.28 -11.38 -32.93
N ASP A 318 -31.71 -11.38 -34.19
CA ASP A 318 -31.18 -12.31 -35.20
C ASP A 318 -29.73 -12.01 -35.59
N ARG A 319 -29.35 -10.72 -35.59
CA ARG A 319 -28.00 -10.26 -35.95
C ARG A 319 -27.51 -9.11 -35.08
N PHE A 320 -26.38 -9.33 -34.42
CA PHE A 320 -25.67 -8.32 -33.62
C PHE A 320 -24.92 -7.33 -34.53
N SER A 321 -25.59 -6.27 -34.96
CA SER A 321 -25.00 -5.16 -35.70
C SER A 321 -24.53 -4.03 -34.77
N LYS A 322 -23.71 -3.09 -35.29
CA LYS A 322 -23.33 -1.88 -34.54
C LYS A 322 -24.56 -1.09 -34.06
N LYS A 323 -25.58 -0.98 -34.91
CA LYS A 323 -26.83 -0.26 -34.61
C LYS A 323 -27.59 -0.96 -33.48
N THR A 324 -27.85 -2.26 -33.63
CA THR A 324 -28.61 -3.06 -32.66
C THR A 324 -27.99 -3.02 -31.26
N VAL A 325 -26.66 -3.15 -31.17
CA VAL A 325 -25.94 -3.06 -29.89
C VAL A 325 -25.97 -1.64 -29.31
N SER A 326 -25.84 -0.61 -30.15
CA SER A 326 -25.89 0.79 -29.69
C SER A 326 -27.28 1.17 -29.19
N ASP A 327 -28.33 0.74 -29.89
CA ASP A 327 -29.73 0.99 -29.51
C ASP A 327 -30.05 0.33 -28.15
N PHE A 328 -29.64 -0.92 -27.95
CA PHE A 328 -29.80 -1.61 -26.67
C PHE A 328 -29.00 -0.94 -25.53
N ALA A 329 -27.76 -0.54 -25.80
CA ALA A 329 -26.94 0.18 -24.81
C ALA A 329 -27.58 1.52 -24.42
N ALA A 330 -28.16 2.23 -25.38
CA ALA A 330 -28.88 3.49 -25.16
C ALA A 330 -30.13 3.28 -24.28
N ASP A 331 -30.97 2.27 -24.58
CA ASP A 331 -32.13 1.89 -23.74
C ASP A 331 -31.71 1.55 -22.31
N MET A 332 -30.58 0.87 -22.15
CA MET A 332 -30.02 0.52 -20.84
C MET A 332 -29.31 1.68 -20.14
N GLY A 333 -29.04 2.79 -20.84
CA GLY A 333 -28.30 3.94 -20.33
C GLY A 333 -26.83 3.65 -20.00
N ILE A 334 -26.18 2.76 -20.76
CA ILE A 334 -24.78 2.33 -20.55
C ILE A 334 -23.93 2.45 -21.82
N ALA A 335 -22.61 2.34 -21.68
CA ALA A 335 -21.68 2.30 -22.80
C ALA A 335 -21.91 1.08 -23.72
N PRO A 336 -21.95 1.26 -25.06
CA PRO A 336 -22.04 0.15 -26.01
C PRO A 336 -20.92 -0.88 -25.83
N GLY A 337 -19.71 -0.43 -25.46
CA GLY A 337 -18.58 -1.30 -25.15
C GLY A 337 -18.92 -2.37 -24.10
N ILE A 338 -19.71 -2.03 -23.07
CA ILE A 338 -20.10 -2.97 -22.00
C ILE A 338 -20.96 -4.11 -22.56
N VAL A 339 -21.88 -3.79 -23.48
CA VAL A 339 -22.70 -4.81 -24.16
C VAL A 339 -21.82 -5.70 -25.03
N VAL A 340 -20.87 -5.13 -25.79
CA VAL A 340 -19.91 -5.89 -26.59
C VAL A 340 -19.08 -6.82 -25.72
N GLY A 341 -18.52 -6.31 -24.61
CA GLY A 341 -17.73 -7.11 -23.68
C GLY A 341 -18.53 -8.27 -23.10
N ARG A 342 -19.81 -8.05 -22.76
CA ARG A 342 -20.69 -9.12 -22.27
C ARG A 342 -20.97 -10.19 -23.33
N LEU A 343 -21.30 -9.79 -24.56
CA LEU A 343 -21.54 -10.72 -25.67
C LEU A 343 -20.29 -11.55 -26.02
N GLN A 344 -19.11 -10.91 -26.01
CA GLN A 344 -17.82 -11.58 -26.25
C GLN A 344 -17.47 -12.56 -25.13
N PHE A 345 -17.71 -12.17 -23.86
CA PHE A 345 -17.47 -13.01 -22.70
C PHE A 345 -18.37 -14.25 -22.70
N ASP A 346 -19.68 -14.07 -22.96
CA ASP A 346 -20.67 -15.15 -23.04
C ASP A 346 -20.54 -15.97 -24.33
N LYS A 347 -19.57 -15.65 -25.21
CA LYS A 347 -19.31 -16.31 -26.51
C LYS A 347 -20.48 -16.26 -27.49
N ILE A 348 -21.37 -15.28 -27.34
CA ILE A 348 -22.45 -15.02 -28.30
C ILE A 348 -21.88 -14.46 -29.61
N ILE A 349 -20.81 -13.65 -29.52
CA ILE A 349 -20.05 -13.16 -30.67
C ILE A 349 -18.55 -13.40 -30.48
N PRO A 350 -17.76 -13.50 -31.58
CA PRO A 350 -16.30 -13.58 -31.50
C PRO A 350 -15.66 -12.30 -30.91
N TYR A 351 -14.50 -12.44 -30.25
CA TYR A 351 -13.72 -11.30 -29.71
C TYR A 351 -13.21 -10.32 -30.79
N SER A 352 -13.24 -10.70 -32.06
CA SER A 352 -12.90 -9.81 -33.18
C SER A 352 -14.06 -8.90 -33.60
N TRP A 353 -15.30 -9.18 -33.16
CA TRP A 353 -16.50 -8.49 -33.61
C TRP A 353 -16.81 -7.25 -32.78
N LEU A 354 -17.35 -6.22 -33.44
CA LEU A 354 -17.90 -5.00 -32.84
C LEU A 354 -16.93 -4.20 -31.93
N ASN A 355 -15.63 -4.48 -31.97
CA ASN A 355 -14.62 -3.75 -31.19
C ASN A 355 -14.61 -2.24 -31.44
N GLY A 356 -15.11 -1.78 -32.60
CA GLY A 356 -15.28 -0.35 -32.89
C GLY A 356 -16.33 0.37 -32.03
N LEU A 357 -17.12 -0.36 -31.23
CA LEU A 357 -18.02 0.21 -30.22
C LEU A 357 -17.39 0.30 -28.83
N THR A 358 -16.22 -0.29 -28.63
CA THR A 358 -15.46 -0.17 -27.38
C THR A 358 -14.57 1.07 -27.45
N ARG A 359 -14.35 1.71 -26.30
CA ARG A 359 -13.52 2.91 -26.21
C ARG A 359 -12.26 2.62 -25.44
N LYS A 360 -11.17 3.25 -25.84
CA LYS A 360 -9.94 3.26 -25.04
C LYS A 360 -9.94 4.45 -24.10
N PHE A 361 -9.79 4.20 -22.81
CA PHE A 361 -9.63 5.22 -21.78
C PHE A 361 -8.15 5.55 -21.58
N VAL A 362 -7.91 6.86 -21.44
CA VAL A 362 -6.67 7.41 -20.91
C VAL A 362 -7.03 8.02 -19.57
N ILE A 363 -6.71 7.31 -18.49
CA ILE A 363 -6.93 7.74 -17.12
C ILE A 363 -5.57 7.98 -16.50
N CYS A 364 -5.43 9.08 -15.77
CA CYS A 364 -4.20 9.38 -15.05
C CYS A 364 -4.07 8.48 -13.83
N GLU A 365 -2.86 7.97 -13.62
CA GLU A 365 -2.51 7.26 -12.40
C GLU A 365 -2.68 8.18 -11.19
N SER A 366 -3.24 7.65 -10.11
CA SER A 366 -3.40 8.36 -8.85
C SER A 366 -2.02 8.53 -8.19
N LYS A 367 -1.76 9.71 -7.65
CA LYS A 367 -0.47 10.03 -7.00
C LYS A 367 -0.64 10.01 -5.48
N THR A 368 0.41 9.58 -4.80
CA THR A 368 0.54 9.65 -3.33
C THR A 368 0.75 11.07 -2.86
#